data_AF-A0AAN8L8C0-F1
#
_entry.id   AF-A0AAN8L8C0-F1
#
_cell.length_a   1.000
_cell.length_b   1.000
_cell.length_c   1.000
_cell.angle_alpha   90.00
_cell.angle_beta   90.00
_cell.angle_gamma   90.00
#
_symmetry.space_group_name_H-M   'P 1'
#
loop_
_entity.id
_entity.type
_entity.pdbx_description
1 polymer ?
#
loop_
_entity_poly.entity_id
_entity_poly.type
_entity_poly.pdbx_seq_one_letter_code
_entity_poly.pdbx_strand_id
1 'polypeptide(L)'
;MDDRELDLTESQKDTKSKYPAINKKYEYLDHTADVQLHSWGDSLEEAFEQCAMAMFGYMTDTETVEPIDTVEVESEGDDMESLLFHFLDDWLFKFSADLFFIPREVKVLHIDRMHFKIRSIGWGEEFNLVKHPQGTEVKAITYSAMQIHDIDKPEIFAIIDI
;
A
#
# COMPACT_ATOMS: atom_id res chain seq x y z
N MET A 1 4.05 -30.93 -6.63
CA MET A 1 4.27 -29.94 -7.69
C MET A 1 3.01 -29.94 -8.52
N ASP A 2 2.06 -29.08 -8.16
CA ASP A 2 0.90 -28.89 -9.02
C ASP A 2 1.35 -28.02 -10.19
N ASP A 3 1.25 -28.57 -11.38
CA ASP A 3 1.25 -27.76 -12.57
C ASP A 3 0.17 -26.70 -12.43
N ARG A 4 0.49 -25.44 -12.68
CA ARG A 4 -0.53 -24.40 -12.81
C ARG A 4 -1.53 -24.83 -13.87
N GLU A 5 -2.71 -25.25 -13.44
CA GLU A 5 -3.82 -25.60 -14.33
C GLU A 5 -4.65 -24.35 -14.59
N LEU A 6 -4.90 -24.10 -15.87
CA LEU A 6 -5.74 -23.00 -16.31
C LEU A 6 -7.10 -23.57 -16.68
N ASP A 7 -8.15 -22.78 -16.46
CA ASP A 7 -9.48 -23.19 -16.88
C ASP A 7 -9.59 -23.09 -18.42
N LEU A 8 -9.77 -24.25 -19.05
CA LEU A 8 -9.73 -24.39 -20.50
C LEU A 8 -11.15 -24.53 -21.04
N THR A 9 -11.47 -23.71 -22.03
CA THR A 9 -12.62 -23.92 -22.92
C THR A 9 -12.52 -25.26 -23.65
N GLU A 10 -13.65 -25.79 -24.13
CA GLU A 10 -13.70 -27.08 -24.85
C GLU A 10 -12.77 -27.13 -26.07
N SER A 11 -12.70 -26.06 -26.86
CA SER A 11 -11.77 -25.96 -28.00
C SER A 11 -10.29 -26.03 -27.59
N GLN A 12 -9.94 -25.58 -26.39
CA GLN A 12 -8.58 -25.65 -25.85
C GLN A 12 -8.26 -27.08 -25.38
N LYS A 13 -9.24 -27.82 -24.87
CA LYS A 13 -9.10 -29.24 -24.51
C LYS A 13 -8.87 -30.12 -25.75
N ASP A 14 -9.63 -29.90 -26.82
CA ASP A 14 -9.47 -30.60 -28.10
C ASP A 14 -8.09 -30.39 -28.72
N THR A 15 -7.55 -29.18 -28.56
CA THR A 15 -6.19 -28.86 -29.01
C THR A 15 -5.15 -29.58 -28.16
N LYS A 16 -5.34 -29.61 -26.83
CA LYS A 16 -4.45 -30.30 -25.88
C LYS A 16 -4.41 -31.81 -26.14
N SER A 17 -5.50 -32.42 -26.63
CA SER A 17 -5.60 -33.86 -26.87
C SER A 17 -5.09 -34.33 -28.24
N LYS A 18 -5.03 -33.43 -29.24
CA LYS A 18 -4.54 -33.74 -30.60
C LYS A 18 -3.05 -34.06 -30.69
N TYR A 19 -2.26 -33.70 -29.66
CA TYR A 19 -0.81 -33.80 -29.66
C TYR A 19 -0.27 -34.53 -28.42
N PRO A 20 0.95 -35.07 -28.48
CA PRO A 20 1.61 -35.68 -27.32
C PRO A 20 1.82 -34.68 -26.16
N ALA A 21 1.70 -35.17 -24.92
CA ALA A 21 1.89 -34.35 -23.72
C ALA A 21 3.35 -33.85 -23.57
N ILE A 22 3.49 -32.66 -23.00
CA ILE A 22 4.78 -32.03 -22.75
C ILE A 22 5.33 -32.55 -21.41
N ASN A 23 6.62 -32.89 -21.39
CA ASN A 23 7.34 -33.26 -20.16
C ASN A 23 7.73 -31.99 -19.37
N LYS A 24 7.13 -31.78 -18.19
CA LYS A 24 7.37 -30.60 -17.35
C LYS A 24 8.34 -30.91 -16.21
N LYS A 25 9.39 -30.10 -16.10
CA LYS A 25 10.47 -30.23 -15.10
C LYS A 25 10.83 -28.85 -14.53
N TYR A 26 9.83 -28.13 -14.07
CA TYR A 26 9.96 -26.83 -13.43
C TYR A 26 8.99 -26.73 -12.26
N GLU A 27 9.22 -25.76 -11.39
CA GLU A 27 8.34 -25.38 -10.29
C GLU A 27 8.23 -23.86 -10.24
N TYR A 28 7.09 -23.37 -9.76
CA TYR A 28 6.92 -21.95 -9.48
C TYR A 28 7.53 -21.66 -8.12
N LEU A 29 8.45 -20.69 -8.13
CA LEU A 29 9.10 -20.13 -6.95
C LEU A 29 8.70 -18.67 -6.92
N ASP A 30 8.32 -18.19 -5.74
CA ASP A 30 7.75 -16.85 -5.62
C ASP A 30 8.79 -15.74 -5.88
N HIS A 31 8.33 -14.62 -6.46
CA HIS A 31 9.05 -13.34 -6.55
C HIS A 31 8.12 -12.20 -6.17
N THR A 32 8.60 -11.32 -5.29
CA THR A 32 7.94 -10.09 -4.80
C THR A 32 7.72 -9.08 -5.92
N ALA A 33 6.55 -8.46 -5.94
CA ALA A 33 6.30 -7.26 -6.72
C ALA A 33 6.34 -6.10 -5.71
N ASP A 34 7.33 -5.21 -5.84
CA ASP A 34 7.53 -4.10 -4.91
C ASP A 34 7.43 -2.77 -5.68
N VAL A 35 6.99 -1.70 -5.02
CA VAL A 35 7.01 -0.33 -5.56
C VAL A 35 7.62 0.64 -4.54
N GLN A 36 8.43 1.59 -5.02
CA GLN A 36 8.99 2.66 -4.20
C GLN A 36 8.11 3.91 -4.26
N LEU A 37 7.62 4.34 -3.12
CA LEU A 37 6.98 5.62 -2.90
C LEU A 37 8.04 6.69 -2.67
N HIS A 38 7.87 7.84 -3.29
CA HIS A 38 8.63 9.07 -3.02
C HIS A 38 7.63 10.19 -2.72
N SER A 39 7.78 10.82 -1.56
CA SER A 39 6.90 11.89 -1.09
C SER A 39 7.71 13.02 -0.48
N TRP A 40 7.13 14.23 -0.46
CA TRP A 40 7.79 15.44 0.01
C TRP A 40 6.78 16.45 0.53
N GLY A 41 7.25 17.45 1.27
CA GLY A 41 6.44 18.55 1.78
C GLY A 41 7.24 19.76 2.21
N ASP A 42 6.56 20.82 2.59
CA ASP A 42 7.11 22.00 3.25
C ASP A 42 7.40 21.72 4.75
N SER A 43 6.85 20.64 5.30
CA SER A 43 7.20 20.12 6.63
C SER A 43 7.32 18.59 6.65
N LEU A 44 7.87 18.05 7.74
CA LEU A 44 8.02 16.61 7.91
C LEU A 44 6.66 15.93 8.02
N GLU A 45 5.70 16.58 8.69
CA GLU A 45 4.31 16.15 8.75
C GLU A 45 3.69 16.02 7.36
N GLU A 46 3.93 17.01 6.49
CA GLU A 46 3.44 16.96 5.11
C GLU A 46 4.11 15.85 4.30
N ALA A 47 5.42 15.63 4.46
CA ALA A 47 6.08 14.50 3.80
C ALA A 47 5.49 13.14 4.26
N PHE A 48 5.21 12.96 5.55
CA PHE A 48 4.57 11.75 6.08
C PHE A 48 3.16 11.55 5.52
N GLU A 49 2.31 12.59 5.58
CA GLU A 49 0.93 12.50 5.11
C GLU A 49 0.88 12.24 3.59
N GLN A 50 1.77 12.85 2.81
CA GLN A 50 1.92 12.58 1.38
C GLN A 50 2.41 11.15 1.10
N CYS A 51 3.22 10.55 1.97
CA CYS A 51 3.61 9.15 1.83
C CYS A 51 2.42 8.20 1.99
N ALA A 52 1.53 8.46 2.96
CA ALA A 52 0.27 7.72 3.10
C ALA A 52 -0.64 7.93 1.89
N MET A 53 -0.75 9.17 1.40
CA MET A 53 -1.52 9.47 0.18
C MET A 53 -0.97 8.76 -1.05
N ALA A 54 0.35 8.64 -1.19
CA ALA A 54 0.97 7.91 -2.29
C ALA A 54 0.64 6.41 -2.24
N MET A 55 0.62 5.81 -1.03
CA MET A 55 0.20 4.42 -0.83
C MET A 55 -1.26 4.20 -1.25
N PHE A 56 -2.19 5.02 -0.76
CA PHE A 56 -3.61 4.89 -1.10
C PHE A 56 -3.93 5.24 -2.55
N GLY A 57 -3.23 6.22 -3.14
CA GLY A 57 -3.30 6.55 -4.55
C GLY A 57 -2.85 5.42 -5.48
N TYR A 58 -2.05 4.48 -4.97
CA TYR A 58 -1.67 3.27 -5.71
C TYR A 58 -2.78 2.20 -5.73
N MET A 59 -3.60 2.18 -4.67
CA MET A 59 -4.73 1.26 -4.53
C MET A 59 -5.95 1.71 -5.32
N THR A 60 -6.21 3.01 -5.40
CA THR A 60 -7.36 3.58 -6.11
C THR A 60 -7.17 5.07 -6.41
N ASP A 61 -8.03 5.62 -7.25
CA ASP A 61 -8.12 7.07 -7.45
C ASP A 61 -8.83 7.71 -6.25
N THR A 62 -8.04 8.28 -5.32
CA THR A 62 -8.54 8.88 -4.08
C THR A 62 -9.42 10.11 -4.33
N GLU A 63 -9.39 10.73 -5.52
CA GLU A 63 -10.32 11.82 -5.85
C GLU A 63 -11.77 11.33 -6.03
N THR A 64 -11.99 10.03 -6.19
CA THR A 64 -13.34 9.42 -6.26
C THR A 64 -13.95 9.15 -4.89
N VAL A 65 -13.14 9.24 -3.82
CA VAL A 65 -13.54 9.02 -2.43
C VAL A 65 -14.20 10.27 -1.86
N GLU A 66 -15.37 10.13 -1.25
CA GLU A 66 -16.10 11.18 -0.56
C GLU A 66 -15.63 11.31 0.90
N PRO A 67 -15.41 12.53 1.41
CA PRO A 67 -14.96 12.76 2.79
C PRO A 67 -16.15 12.76 3.78
N ILE A 68 -16.84 11.63 3.92
CA ILE A 68 -18.06 11.50 4.74
C ILE A 68 -17.81 10.96 6.15
N ASP A 69 -16.74 10.18 6.32
CA ASP A 69 -16.28 9.65 7.60
C ASP A 69 -14.90 10.18 7.94
N THR A 70 -14.49 10.03 9.20
CA THR A 70 -13.21 10.51 9.72
C THR A 70 -12.58 9.47 10.63
N VAL A 71 -11.31 9.15 10.39
CA VAL A 71 -10.54 8.18 11.18
C VAL A 71 -9.28 8.87 11.69
N GLU A 72 -9.02 8.71 12.99
CA GLU A 72 -7.75 9.11 13.61
C GLU A 72 -6.84 7.89 13.74
N VAL A 73 -5.55 8.10 13.47
CA VAL A 73 -4.49 7.10 13.61
C VAL A 73 -3.36 7.70 14.42
N GLU A 74 -2.99 7.01 15.50
CA GLU A 74 -1.85 7.32 16.36
C GLU A 74 -0.87 6.15 16.32
N SER A 75 0.40 6.45 16.08
CA SER A 75 1.47 5.45 15.99
C SER A 75 2.70 5.90 16.79
N GLU A 76 3.51 4.94 17.22
CA GLU A 76 4.77 5.19 17.91
C GLU A 76 5.89 4.31 17.34
N GLY A 77 7.14 4.79 17.41
CA GLY A 77 8.32 4.09 16.94
C GLY A 77 9.48 4.21 17.93
N ASP A 78 10.60 3.56 17.62
CA ASP A 78 11.86 3.67 18.37
C ASP A 78 12.81 4.72 17.75
N ASP A 79 12.56 5.08 16.50
CA ASP A 79 13.23 6.10 15.70
C ASP A 79 12.29 6.63 14.60
N MET A 80 12.78 7.50 13.71
CA MET A 80 11.95 8.08 12.65
C MET A 80 11.54 7.07 11.57
N GLU A 81 12.39 6.09 11.25
CA GLU A 81 12.11 5.08 10.21
C GLU A 81 11.03 4.11 10.70
N SER A 82 11.16 3.61 11.93
CA SER A 82 10.14 2.79 12.57
C SER A 82 8.82 3.55 12.81
N LEU A 83 8.88 4.85 13.10
CA LEU A 83 7.68 5.69 13.17
C LEU A 83 6.96 5.78 11.82
N LEU A 84 7.70 5.96 10.72
CA LEU A 84 7.14 5.96 9.37
C LEU A 84 6.55 4.59 9.01
N PHE A 85 7.26 3.52 9.33
CA PHE A 85 6.80 2.16 9.10
C PHE A 85 5.46 1.92 9.80
N HIS A 86 5.38 2.14 11.13
CA HIS A 86 4.15 1.90 11.88
C HIS A 86 3.03 2.85 11.46
N PHE A 87 3.35 4.11 11.12
CA PHE A 87 2.35 5.04 10.58
C PHE A 87 1.69 4.52 9.30
N LEU A 88 2.48 4.07 8.32
CA LEU A 88 1.94 3.53 7.06
C LEU A 88 1.22 2.20 7.29
N ASP A 89 1.76 1.33 8.16
CA ASP A 89 1.19 0.03 8.49
C ASP A 89 -0.15 0.17 9.23
N ASP A 90 -0.28 1.11 10.17
CA ASP A 90 -1.54 1.38 10.88
C ASP A 90 -2.61 1.94 9.92
N TRP A 91 -2.22 2.82 8.99
CA TRP A 91 -3.12 3.29 7.93
C TRP A 91 -3.53 2.15 6.99
N LEU A 92 -2.58 1.30 6.57
CA LEU A 92 -2.85 0.12 5.77
C LEU A 92 -3.78 -0.85 6.51
N PHE A 93 -3.62 -1.01 7.81
CA PHE A 93 -4.48 -1.83 8.65
C PHE A 93 -5.93 -1.31 8.68
N LYS A 94 -6.13 0.01 8.72
CA LYS A 94 -7.48 0.61 8.61
C LYS A 94 -8.19 0.25 7.31
N PHE A 95 -7.43 0.12 6.23
CA PHE A 95 -7.93 -0.30 4.93
C PHE A 95 -8.09 -1.83 4.82
N SER A 96 -7.15 -2.62 5.32
CA SER A 96 -7.12 -4.07 5.03
C SER A 96 -7.89 -4.92 6.06
N ALA A 97 -8.06 -4.45 7.30
CA ALA A 97 -8.48 -5.33 8.40
C ALA A 97 -9.54 -4.77 9.36
N ASP A 98 -9.81 -3.46 9.36
CA ASP A 98 -10.75 -2.83 10.30
C ASP A 98 -12.03 -2.35 9.63
N LEU A 99 -11.97 -1.23 8.91
CA LEU A 99 -13.14 -0.53 8.37
C LEU A 99 -13.24 -0.58 6.84
N PHE A 100 -12.27 -1.21 6.17
CA PHE A 100 -12.03 -1.01 4.75
C PHE A 100 -11.96 0.48 4.36
N PHE A 101 -11.47 1.29 5.30
CA PHE A 101 -11.49 2.74 5.17
C PHE A 101 -10.43 3.18 4.16
N ILE A 102 -10.85 3.91 3.14
CA ILE A 102 -9.97 4.56 2.17
C ILE A 102 -10.05 6.07 2.42
N PRO A 103 -8.94 6.75 2.79
CA PRO A 103 -8.95 8.19 2.92
C PRO A 103 -8.91 8.84 1.53
N ARG A 104 -9.75 9.88 1.34
CA ARG A 104 -9.56 10.87 0.29
C ARG A 104 -8.31 11.70 0.54
N GLU A 105 -8.08 12.04 1.80
CA GLU A 105 -6.96 12.85 2.27
C GLU A 105 -6.56 12.42 3.68
N VAL A 106 -5.25 12.39 3.94
CA VAL A 106 -4.65 12.19 5.26
C VAL A 106 -3.93 13.47 5.64
N LYS A 107 -4.10 13.88 6.90
CA LYS A 107 -3.40 14.99 7.53
C LYS A 107 -2.65 14.52 8.76
N VAL A 108 -1.34 14.77 8.81
CA VAL A 108 -0.57 14.58 10.03
C VAL A 108 -0.72 15.83 10.90
N LEU A 109 -1.28 15.63 12.10
CA LEU A 109 -1.58 16.71 13.05
C LEU A 109 -0.35 17.10 13.86
N HIS A 110 0.49 16.13 14.20
CA HIS A 110 1.71 16.35 14.98
C HIS A 110 2.67 15.16 14.90
N ILE A 111 3.97 15.45 14.83
CA ILE A 111 5.06 14.49 15.06
C ILE A 111 5.87 14.94 16.29
N ASP A 112 5.90 14.12 17.32
CA ASP A 112 6.84 14.24 18.44
C ASP A 112 8.14 13.52 18.08
N ARG A 113 9.17 14.29 17.72
CA ARG A 113 10.48 13.79 17.32
C ARG A 113 11.34 13.29 18.49
N MET A 114 11.01 13.66 19.73
CA MET A 114 11.78 13.24 20.90
C MET A 114 11.32 11.87 21.40
N HIS A 115 10.03 11.60 21.30
CA HIS A 115 9.42 10.34 21.75
C HIS A 115 8.96 9.46 20.58
N PHE A 116 9.22 9.87 19.34
CA PHE A 116 8.83 9.18 18.10
C PHE A 116 7.34 8.79 18.10
N LYS A 117 6.48 9.80 18.23
CA LYS A 117 5.02 9.62 18.18
C LYS A 117 4.41 10.46 17.09
N ILE A 118 3.39 9.93 16.42
CA ILE A 118 2.67 10.63 15.38
C ILE A 118 1.18 10.53 15.63
N ARG A 119 0.48 11.63 15.38
CA ARG A 119 -0.98 11.66 15.35
C ARG A 119 -1.44 12.21 14.01
N SER A 120 -2.36 11.49 13.39
CA SER A 120 -2.91 11.84 12.08
C SER A 120 -4.41 11.60 12.03
N ILE A 121 -5.04 12.23 11.05
CA ILE A 121 -6.46 12.12 10.79
C ILE A 121 -6.68 12.00 9.28
N GLY A 122 -7.68 11.24 8.87
CA GLY A 122 -8.04 11.09 7.47
C GLY A 122 -9.54 11.16 7.27
N TRP A 123 -9.95 11.73 6.14
CA TRP A 123 -11.36 11.85 5.76
C TRP A 123 -11.61 11.03 4.52
N GLY A 124 -12.68 10.24 4.52
CA GLY A 124 -12.94 9.29 3.45
C GLY A 124 -14.20 8.47 3.72
N GLU A 125 -14.20 7.24 3.23
CA GLU A 125 -15.32 6.31 3.40
C GLU A 125 -14.85 4.85 3.27
N GLU A 126 -15.79 3.91 3.38
CA GLU A 126 -15.53 2.48 3.11
C GLU A 126 -15.27 2.22 1.61
N PHE A 127 -14.23 1.45 1.30
CA PHE A 127 -13.85 1.13 -0.07
C PHE A 127 -14.93 0.31 -0.79
N ASN A 128 -15.31 0.73 -2.01
CA ASN A 128 -16.36 0.11 -2.79
C ASN A 128 -15.93 -0.06 -4.26
N LEU A 129 -15.89 -1.31 -4.76
CA LEU A 129 -15.47 -1.64 -6.13
C LEU A 129 -16.35 -1.06 -7.25
N VAL A 130 -17.58 -0.66 -6.96
CA VAL A 130 -18.49 -0.02 -7.93
C VAL A 130 -18.17 1.47 -8.06
N LYS A 131 -17.73 2.11 -6.99
CA LYS A 131 -17.47 3.54 -6.91
C LYS A 131 -16.00 3.88 -7.17
N HIS A 132 -15.09 3.12 -6.56
CA HIS A 132 -13.66 3.37 -6.56
C HIS A 132 -12.97 2.47 -7.60
N PRO A 133 -12.20 3.03 -8.54
CA PRO A 133 -11.44 2.25 -9.51
C PRO A 133 -10.46 1.30 -8.82
N GLN A 134 -10.40 0.05 -9.26
CA GLN A 134 -9.45 -0.92 -8.69
C GLN A 134 -8.05 -0.67 -9.27
N GLY A 135 -7.14 -0.19 -8.41
CA GLY A 135 -5.71 -0.11 -8.68
C GLY A 135 -5.01 -1.41 -8.28
N THR A 136 -3.87 -1.31 -7.60
CA THR A 136 -3.12 -2.47 -7.10
C THR A 136 -3.22 -2.56 -5.59
N GLU A 137 -3.49 -3.75 -5.08
CA GLU A 137 -3.46 -4.01 -3.64
C GLU A 137 -2.04 -3.78 -3.10
N VAL A 138 -1.93 -3.19 -1.91
CA VAL A 138 -0.67 -3.11 -1.17
C VAL A 138 -0.75 -4.13 -0.04
N LYS A 139 0.24 -5.00 0.06
CA LYS A 139 0.29 -6.10 1.02
C LYS A 139 1.01 -5.73 2.31
N ALA A 140 2.12 -5.01 2.19
CA ALA A 140 2.97 -4.70 3.34
C ALA A 140 3.86 -3.49 3.10
N ILE A 141 4.25 -2.84 4.18
CA ILE A 141 5.32 -1.84 4.21
C ILE A 141 6.65 -2.56 4.44
N THR A 142 7.75 -2.07 3.87
CA THR A 142 9.08 -2.64 4.08
C THR A 142 10.08 -1.60 4.56
N TYR A 143 11.06 -2.03 5.36
CA TYR A 143 12.24 -1.21 5.69
C TYR A 143 13.27 -1.16 4.55
N SER A 144 13.02 -1.84 3.43
CA SER A 144 13.97 -1.93 2.32
C SER A 144 14.17 -0.55 1.71
N ALA A 145 15.41 -0.04 1.78
CA ALA A 145 15.78 1.29 1.28
C ALA A 145 14.86 2.43 1.78
N MET A 146 14.33 2.31 3.00
CA MET A 146 13.58 3.38 3.65
C MET A 146 14.54 4.55 3.94
N GLN A 147 14.12 5.76 3.61
CA GLN A 147 14.93 6.96 3.79
C GLN A 147 14.04 8.15 4.17
N ILE A 148 14.49 8.92 5.16
CA ILE A 148 13.87 10.16 5.59
C ILE A 148 14.92 11.26 5.54
N HIS A 149 14.71 12.22 4.64
CA HIS A 149 15.59 13.37 4.44
C HIS A 149 14.91 14.62 5.00
N ASP A 150 15.32 15.08 6.17
CA ASP A 150 14.75 16.25 6.84
C ASP A 150 15.72 17.44 6.79
N ILE A 151 15.98 17.96 5.57
CA ILE A 151 16.85 19.12 5.34
C ILE A 151 16.19 20.05 4.32
N ASP A 152 15.83 21.26 4.74
CA ASP A 152 15.09 22.31 4.00
C ASP A 152 13.67 21.91 3.55
N LYS A 153 13.56 20.89 2.69
CA LYS A 153 12.29 20.32 2.22
C LYS A 153 12.28 18.84 2.56
N PRO A 154 11.48 18.41 3.55
CA PRO A 154 11.45 17.03 3.94
C PRO A 154 11.01 16.10 2.81
N GLU A 155 11.74 15.02 2.60
CA GLU A 155 11.45 13.98 1.59
C GLU A 155 11.55 12.59 2.21
N ILE A 156 10.71 11.67 1.72
CA ILE A 156 10.62 10.29 2.20
C ILE A 156 10.63 9.33 1.02
N PHE A 157 11.41 8.27 1.15
CA PHE A 157 11.41 7.12 0.25
C PHE A 157 11.03 5.87 1.04
N ALA A 158 10.03 5.13 0.58
CA ALA A 158 9.57 3.90 1.21
C ALA A 158 9.22 2.84 0.16
N ILE A 159 9.58 1.58 0.39
CA ILE A 159 9.21 0.48 -0.50
C ILE A 159 8.05 -0.31 0.11
N ILE A 160 7.04 -0.60 -0.69
CA ILE A 160 5.87 -1.41 -0.32
C ILE A 160 5.77 -2.65 -1.23
N ASP A 161 5.28 -3.75 -0.67
CA ASP A 161 4.96 -5.00 -1.39
C ASP A 161 3.52 -4.92 -1.92
N ILE A 162 3.29 -5.34 -3.16
CA ILE A 162 2.01 -5.25 -3.89
C ILE A 162 1.53 -6.62 -4.41
#